data_AF-A0A4S2Q6R7-F1
#
_entry.id   AF-A0A4S2Q6R7-F1
#
_cell.length_a   1.000
_cell.length_b   1.000
_cell.length_c   1.000
_cell.angle_alpha   90.00
_cell.angle_beta   90.00
_cell.angle_gamma   90.00
#
_symmetry.space_group_name_H-M   'P 1'
#
loop_
_entity.id
_entity.type
_entity.pdbx_description
1 polymer ?
#
loop_
_entity_poly.entity_id
_entity_poly.type
_entity_poly.pdbx_seq_one_letter_code
_entity_poly.pdbx_strand_id
1 'polypeptide(L)'
;MRKPFKVAVICLVLCSVSQVSHAVDELTGDTKTACEALLCLSSPKDAAKTPECHPPLNKFYSISDKKPHKTLKKRRNFLKLCPDANDESVNRALSTKCARKPFSRKCIFK
;
A
#
# COMPACT_ATOMS: atom_id res chain seq x y z
N MET A 1 2.64 -41.77 35.61
CA MET A 1 1.79 -42.63 34.78
C MET A 1 0.42 -41.97 34.61
N ARG A 2 -0.06 -41.85 33.35
CA ARG A 2 -1.47 -41.90 32.90
C ARG A 2 -2.45 -40.76 33.30
N LYS A 3 -2.52 -39.72 32.42
CA LYS A 3 -3.67 -39.13 31.65
C LYS A 3 -5.13 -39.36 32.13
N PRO A 4 -6.17 -38.62 31.67
CA PRO A 4 -6.26 -37.32 30.96
C PRO A 4 -7.44 -36.41 31.43
N PHE A 5 -7.17 -35.18 31.86
CA PHE A 5 -8.22 -34.16 32.02
C PHE A 5 -8.55 -33.53 30.65
N LYS A 6 -9.72 -33.87 30.12
CA LYS A 6 -10.34 -33.22 28.96
C LYS A 6 -10.72 -31.79 29.35
N VAL A 7 -10.02 -30.78 28.81
CA VAL A 7 -10.61 -29.60 28.15
C VAL A 7 -9.50 -29.03 27.25
N ALA A 8 -9.41 -29.58 26.04
CA ALA A 8 -8.59 -29.02 24.98
C ALA A 8 -9.38 -27.88 24.33
N VAL A 9 -9.26 -26.68 24.90
CA VAL A 9 -9.72 -25.42 24.31
C VAL A 9 -8.62 -24.40 24.60
N ILE A 10 -8.25 -23.59 23.59
CA ILE A 10 -7.20 -22.56 23.60
C ILE A 10 -5.79 -23.18 23.39
N CYS A 11 -5.21 -23.19 22.19
CA CYS A 11 -4.89 -22.02 21.39
C CYS A 11 -4.74 -22.42 19.90
N LEU A 12 -5.84 -22.37 19.15
CA LEU A 12 -5.84 -22.36 17.68
C LEU A 12 -5.56 -20.92 17.21
N VAL A 13 -4.38 -20.39 17.52
CA VAL A 13 -3.83 -19.26 16.76
C VAL A 13 -2.72 -19.83 15.91
N LEU A 14 -3.13 -20.59 14.88
CA LEU A 14 -2.37 -20.58 13.66
C LEU A 14 -2.31 -19.10 13.26
N CYS A 15 -1.11 -18.54 13.25
CA CYS A 15 -0.82 -17.35 12.48
C CYS A 15 -1.29 -17.62 11.05
N SER A 16 -2.50 -17.18 10.72
CA SER A 16 -2.86 -16.83 9.37
C SER A 16 -1.95 -15.67 8.99
N VAL A 17 -0.71 -16.00 8.61
CA VAL A 17 -0.03 -15.22 7.58
C VAL A 17 -0.99 -15.36 6.39
N SER A 18 -1.78 -14.30 6.18
CA SER A 18 -2.42 -14.11 4.90
C SER A 18 -1.27 -14.14 3.91
N GLN A 19 -1.20 -15.26 3.20
CA GLN A 19 -0.34 -15.45 2.05
C GLN A 19 -0.79 -14.33 1.12
N VAL A 20 -0.06 -13.22 1.08
CA VAL A 20 -0.24 -12.28 -0.01
C VAL A 20 0.45 -12.95 -1.18
N SER A 21 -0.29 -13.85 -1.81
CA SER A 21 -0.03 -14.31 -3.17
C SER A 21 -0.24 -13.10 -4.06
N HIS A 22 0.71 -12.18 -4.04
CA HIS A 22 0.90 -11.29 -5.16
C HIS A 22 1.22 -12.23 -6.31
N ALA A 23 0.25 -12.39 -7.21
CA ALA A 23 0.51 -12.92 -8.52
C ALA A 23 1.73 -12.16 -9.03
N VAL A 24 2.87 -12.87 -9.11
CA VAL A 24 4.06 -12.43 -9.85
C VAL A 24 3.71 -12.62 -11.33
N ASP A 25 2.60 -12.01 -11.74
CA ASP A 25 2.36 -11.73 -13.14
C ASP A 25 3.31 -10.59 -13.48
N GLU A 26 3.92 -10.72 -14.64
CA GLU A 26 5.05 -9.96 -15.15
C GLU A 26 4.71 -8.48 -15.37
N LEU A 27 4.42 -7.75 -14.29
CA LEU A 27 4.08 -6.33 -14.27
C LEU A 27 5.37 -5.54 -14.58
N THR A 28 5.68 -5.41 -15.86
CA THR A 28 6.87 -4.68 -16.30
C THR A 28 6.64 -3.18 -16.09
N GLY A 29 7.54 -2.54 -15.34
CA GLY A 29 7.62 -1.07 -15.24
C GLY A 29 6.58 -0.42 -14.32
N ASP A 30 5.80 0.53 -14.88
CA ASP A 30 4.95 1.46 -14.11
C ASP A 30 3.75 0.79 -13.42
N THR A 31 3.28 -0.37 -13.88
CA THR A 31 2.16 -1.12 -13.28
C THR A 31 2.55 -1.74 -11.94
N LYS A 32 3.74 -2.37 -11.87
CA LYS A 32 4.32 -2.87 -10.61
C LYS A 32 4.54 -1.76 -9.61
N THR A 33 5.16 -0.66 -10.07
CA THR A 33 5.39 0.52 -9.22
C THR A 33 4.08 1.13 -8.71
N ALA A 34 3.01 1.11 -9.51
CA ALA A 34 1.68 1.57 -9.10
C ALA A 34 1.07 0.70 -7.99
N CYS A 35 1.14 -0.63 -8.12
CA CYS A 35 0.67 -1.55 -7.07
C CYS A 35 1.47 -1.40 -5.77
N GLU A 36 2.79 -1.30 -5.87
CA GLU A 36 3.66 -1.08 -4.71
C GLU A 36 3.33 0.26 -4.03
N ALA A 37 3.15 1.33 -4.81
CA ALA A 37 2.76 2.63 -4.27
C ALA A 37 1.39 2.56 -3.59
N LEU A 38 0.41 1.86 -4.17
CA LEU A 38 -0.93 1.68 -3.59
C LEU A 38 -0.87 0.97 -2.24
N LEU A 39 -0.05 -0.08 -2.14
CA LEU A 39 0.15 -0.83 -0.90
C LEU A 39 0.85 0.04 0.16
N CYS A 40 1.92 0.75 -0.21
CA CYS A 40 2.66 1.64 0.69
C CYS A 40 1.79 2.82 1.18
N LEU A 41 0.93 3.38 0.32
CA LEU A 41 -0.01 4.45 0.70
C LEU A 41 -1.14 3.97 1.61
N SER A 42 -1.46 2.68 1.56
CA SER A 42 -2.47 2.06 2.43
C SER A 42 -1.99 1.92 3.88
N SER A 43 -0.67 1.92 4.09
CA SER A 43 0.00 1.82 5.39
C SER A 43 1.14 2.85 5.51
N PRO A 44 0.82 4.16 5.55
CA PRO A 44 1.84 5.21 5.46
C PRO A 44 2.81 5.25 6.65
N LYS A 45 2.42 4.73 7.81
CA LYS A 45 3.29 4.62 8.99
C LYS A 45 4.40 3.58 8.79
N ASP A 46 4.07 2.49 8.11
CA ASP A 46 5.00 1.40 7.83
C ASP A 46 5.87 1.70 6.60
N ALA A 47 5.35 2.51 5.67
CA ALA A 47 6.07 2.98 4.49
C ALA A 47 7.33 3.81 4.83
N ALA A 48 7.31 4.58 5.92
CA ALA A 48 8.48 5.34 6.38
C ALA A 48 9.60 4.44 6.93
N LYS A 49 9.23 3.26 7.43
CA LYS A 49 10.14 2.28 8.04
C LYS A 49 10.69 1.30 7.01
N THR A 50 10.04 1.18 5.86
CA THR A 50 10.34 0.19 4.83
C THR A 50 11.04 0.86 3.64
N PRO A 51 12.36 0.67 3.44
CA PRO A 51 13.09 1.32 2.35
C PRO A 51 12.58 0.93 0.96
N GLU A 52 11.97 -0.25 0.84
CA GLU A 52 11.31 -0.76 -0.37
C GLU A 52 10.15 0.15 -0.84
N CYS A 53 9.49 0.86 0.07
CA CYS A 53 8.40 1.78 -0.26
C CYS A 53 8.91 3.12 -0.83
N HIS A 54 10.18 3.48 -0.64
CA HIS A 54 10.72 4.75 -1.10
C HIS A 54 10.70 4.92 -2.63
N PRO A 55 11.21 3.97 -3.45
CA PRO A 55 11.17 4.11 -4.90
C PRO A 55 9.75 4.29 -5.49
N PRO A 56 8.75 3.45 -5.16
CA PRO A 56 7.41 3.58 -5.72
C PRO A 56 6.68 4.84 -5.23
N LEU A 57 6.86 5.22 -3.95
CA LEU A 57 6.32 6.48 -3.45
C LEU A 57 6.98 7.70 -4.10
N ASN A 58 8.29 7.65 -4.36
CA ASN A 58 8.99 8.73 -5.04
C ASN A 58 8.42 8.96 -6.45
N LYS A 59 8.14 7.88 -7.20
CA LYS A 59 7.44 7.97 -8.50
C LYS A 59 6.04 8.58 -8.34
N PHE A 60 5.25 8.10 -7.38
CA PHE A 60 3.91 8.63 -7.11
C PHE A 60 3.91 10.13 -6.78
N TYR A 61 4.84 10.58 -5.94
CA TYR A 61 4.92 11.98 -5.55
C TYR A 61 5.56 12.88 -6.62
N SER A 62 6.39 12.33 -7.51
CA SER A 62 6.93 13.03 -8.68
C SER A 62 5.83 13.41 -9.68
N ILE A 63 4.71 12.68 -9.69
CA ILE A 63 3.52 13.06 -10.44
C ILE A 63 2.93 14.34 -9.82
N SER A 64 3.12 15.45 -10.53
CA SER A 64 2.66 16.78 -10.14
C SER A 64 2.16 17.56 -11.35
N ASP A 65 1.24 18.49 -11.10
CA ASP A 65 0.68 19.43 -12.05
C ASP A 65 0.60 20.83 -11.42
N LYS A 66 0.44 21.85 -12.28
CA LYS A 66 0.20 23.24 -11.85
C LYS A 66 -1.05 23.38 -10.95
N LYS A 67 -2.05 22.50 -11.12
CA LYS A 67 -3.33 22.55 -10.37
C LYS A 67 -3.47 21.31 -9.48
N PRO A 68 -3.79 21.44 -8.18
CA PRO A 68 -3.79 20.32 -7.23
C PRO A 68 -4.83 19.24 -7.57
N HIS A 69 -5.99 19.62 -8.12
CA HIS A 69 -6.99 18.67 -8.58
C HIS A 69 -6.55 17.88 -9.81
N LYS A 70 -5.70 18.46 -10.68
CA LYS A 70 -5.11 17.75 -11.82
C LYS A 70 -4.04 16.77 -11.34
N THR A 71 -3.21 17.18 -10.38
CA THR A 71 -2.25 16.29 -9.69
C THR A 71 -2.95 15.08 -9.10
N LEU A 72 -4.04 15.29 -8.35
CA LEU A 72 -4.82 14.18 -7.77
C LEU A 72 -5.42 13.27 -8.83
N LYS A 73 -5.92 13.82 -9.94
CA LYS A 73 -6.40 13.01 -11.07
C LYS A 73 -5.30 12.16 -11.67
N LYS A 74 -4.11 12.71 -11.91
CA LYS A 74 -2.96 11.95 -12.45
C LYS A 74 -2.48 10.88 -11.46
N ARG A 75 -2.39 11.21 -10.18
CA ARG A 75 -2.05 10.24 -9.12
C ARG A 75 -3.07 9.11 -9.02
N ARG A 76 -4.37 9.43 -9.12
CA ARG A 76 -5.44 8.43 -9.20
C ARG A 76 -5.24 7.52 -10.42
N ASN A 77 -5.00 8.10 -11.59
CA ASN A 77 -4.80 7.33 -12.82
C ASN A 77 -3.57 6.43 -12.73
N PHE A 78 -2.49 6.89 -12.09
CA PHE A 78 -1.31 6.07 -11.83
C PHE A 78 -1.64 4.88 -10.93
N LEU A 79 -2.37 5.08 -9.82
CA LEU A 79 -2.78 3.98 -8.94
C LEU A 79 -3.72 2.99 -9.66
N LYS A 80 -4.55 3.47 -10.60
CA LYS A 80 -5.41 2.62 -11.45
C LYS A 80 -4.66 1.78 -12.48
N LEU A 81 -3.34 1.98 -12.67
CA LEU A 81 -2.52 1.06 -13.47
C LEU A 81 -2.33 -0.29 -12.77
N CYS A 82 -2.57 -0.36 -11.46
CA CYS A 82 -2.55 -1.61 -10.73
C CYS A 82 -3.86 -2.39 -10.98
N PRO A 83 -3.83 -3.65 -11.44
CA PRO A 83 -5.03 -4.44 -11.67
C PRO A 83 -5.87 -4.67 -10.40
N ASP A 84 -5.23 -4.70 -9.22
CA ASP A 84 -5.89 -4.79 -7.92
C ASP A 84 -6.50 -3.46 -7.42
N ALA A 85 -6.31 -2.36 -8.15
CA ALA A 85 -6.77 -1.05 -7.73
C ALA A 85 -8.28 -0.87 -7.92
N ASN A 86 -9.04 -1.16 -6.87
CA ASN A 86 -10.45 -0.77 -6.78
C ASN A 86 -10.60 0.70 -6.36
N ASP A 87 -11.69 1.36 -6.75
CA ASP A 87 -11.94 2.75 -6.41
C ASP A 87 -11.89 3.00 -4.89
N GLU A 88 -12.30 2.04 -4.06
CA GLU A 88 -12.16 2.11 -2.60
C GLU A 88 -10.69 2.20 -2.16
N SER A 89 -9.84 1.27 -2.63
CA SER A 89 -8.41 1.22 -2.29
C SER A 89 -7.69 2.49 -2.71
N VAL A 90 -7.99 2.97 -3.91
CA VAL A 90 -7.44 4.21 -4.47
C VAL A 90 -7.93 5.41 -3.68
N ASN A 91 -9.22 5.48 -3.34
CA ASN A 91 -9.76 6.56 -2.53
C ASN A 91 -9.21 6.55 -1.11
N ARG A 92 -8.98 5.38 -0.51
CA ARG A 92 -8.34 5.22 0.80
C ARG A 92 -6.91 5.75 0.77
N ALA A 93 -6.11 5.36 -0.24
CA ALA A 93 -4.76 5.88 -0.46
C ALA A 93 -4.77 7.41 -0.67
N LEU A 94 -5.72 7.92 -1.45
CA LEU A 94 -5.86 9.35 -1.77
C LEU A 94 -6.52 10.21 -0.67
N SER A 95 -7.17 9.57 0.31
CA SER A 95 -7.80 10.24 1.47
C SER A 95 -6.74 10.74 2.46
N THR A 96 -5.56 10.14 2.44
CA THR A 96 -4.43 10.61 3.26
C THR A 96 -4.11 12.08 2.93
N LYS A 97 -3.80 12.88 3.96
CA LYS A 97 -3.37 14.29 3.79
C LYS A 97 -2.17 14.42 2.83
N CYS A 98 -1.46 13.33 2.61
CA CYS A 98 -0.24 13.24 1.84
C CYS A 98 -0.45 13.03 0.35
N ALA A 99 -1.49 12.31 -0.05
CA ALA A 99 -1.84 12.17 -1.46
C ALA A 99 -2.25 13.49 -2.12
N ARG A 100 -2.77 14.46 -1.35
CA ARG A 100 -3.18 15.79 -1.84
C ARG A 100 -2.05 16.83 -1.83
N LYS A 101 -0.95 16.57 -1.14
CA LYS A 101 0.16 17.53 -1.02
C LYS A 101 1.27 17.25 -2.05
N PRO A 102 1.97 18.29 -2.53
CA PRO A 102 3.23 18.11 -3.24
C PRO A 102 4.26 17.41 -2.34
N PHE A 103 5.29 16.79 -2.93
CA PHE A 103 6.36 16.03 -2.26
C PHE A 103 6.81 16.72 -0.97
N SER A 104 6.22 16.32 0.16
CA SER A 104 6.49 16.93 1.47
C SER A 104 7.13 15.87 2.31
N ARG A 105 8.33 16.14 2.84
CA ARG A 105 9.05 15.19 3.72
C ARG A 105 8.18 14.72 4.89
N LYS A 106 7.22 15.56 5.32
CA LYS A 106 6.25 15.24 6.39
C LYS A 106 5.27 14.12 6.04
N CYS A 107 5.22 13.74 4.77
CA CYS A 107 4.36 12.69 4.23
C CYS A 107 5.08 11.38 3.92
N ILE A 108 6.40 11.38 4.02
CA ILE A 108 7.25 10.22 3.74
C ILE A 108 7.89 9.69 5.04
N PHE A 109 8.16 10.57 6.04
CA PHE A 109 9.01 10.22 7.19
C PHE A 109 8.48 10.70 8.56
N LYS A 110 7.18 10.58 8.87
CA LYS A 110 6.66 10.99 10.18
C LYS A 110 5.91 9.91 10.93
#